data_AF-A0A534MZ22-F1
#
_entry.id   AF-A0A534MZ22-F1
#
_cell.length_a   1.000
_cell.length_b   1.000
_cell.length_c   1.000
_cell.angle_alpha   90.00
_cell.angle_beta   90.00
_cell.angle_gamma   90.00
#
_symmetry.space_group_name_H-M   'P 1'
#
loop_
_entity.id
_entity.type
_entity.pdbx_description
1 polymer ?
#
loop_
_entity_poly.entity_id
_entity_poly.type
_entity_poly.pdbx_seq_one_letter_code
_entity_poly.pdbx_strand_id
1 'polypeptide(L)'
;MAVRETEWAYSNDGRIAFAFLALAIVLLAIGVLAVTVVGSDAANGGVALLAIATFLLVFSVLVFLPRLARRGAASFSVYSRRSVDEAVKAVREAFEASGRTPRVDIVKSRSDHPPRVVTAEGVQARFRIEVTRHPAGAEGGSEWTEIVESSASRDGAEAQALRKMVTERLAGGSPPDG
;
A
#
# COMPACT_ATOMS: atom_id res chain seq x y z
N MET A 1 26.36 -10.52 10.40
CA MET A 1 25.36 -9.90 9.50
C MET A 1 24.15 -9.56 10.34
N ALA A 2 23.83 -8.27 10.50
CA ALA A 2 22.66 -7.86 11.26
C ALA A 2 21.40 -8.34 10.52
N VAL A 3 20.58 -9.16 11.18
CA VAL A 3 19.23 -9.47 10.74
C VAL A 3 18.51 -8.12 10.71
N ARG A 4 18.23 -7.59 9.51
CA ARG A 4 17.33 -6.44 9.39
C ARG A 4 16.00 -6.91 9.95
N GLU A 5 15.60 -6.36 11.08
CA GLU A 5 14.29 -6.58 11.67
C GLU A 5 13.24 -6.37 10.57
N THR A 6 12.30 -7.31 10.44
CA THR A 6 11.13 -7.23 9.56
C THR A 6 10.23 -6.11 10.05
N GLU A 7 10.62 -4.86 9.75
CA GLU A 7 9.88 -3.66 10.11
C GLU A 7 8.77 -3.41 9.09
N TRP A 8 7.58 -3.10 9.59
CA TRP A 8 6.43 -2.76 8.75
C TRP A 8 6.57 -1.33 8.23
N ALA A 9 6.68 -1.17 6.91
CA ALA A 9 6.67 0.12 6.26
C ALA A 9 5.24 0.65 6.11
N TYR A 10 4.98 1.86 6.61
CA TYR A 10 3.69 2.53 6.46
C TYR A 10 3.65 3.40 5.19
N SER A 11 2.57 3.31 4.43
CA SER A 11 2.24 4.25 3.35
C SER A 11 0.82 4.77 3.50
N ASN A 12 0.61 6.05 3.20
CA ASN A 12 -0.71 6.66 3.09
C ASN A 12 -0.90 7.24 1.68
N ASP A 13 -1.08 6.34 0.72
CA ASP A 13 -1.27 6.68 -0.68
C ASP A 13 -2.48 7.61 -0.87
N GLY A 14 -3.51 7.52 -0.02
CA GLY A 14 -4.69 8.39 -0.05
C GLY A 14 -4.37 9.85 0.28
N ARG A 15 -3.61 10.09 1.35
CA ARG A 15 -3.17 11.44 1.73
C ARG A 15 -2.24 12.04 0.69
N ILE A 16 -1.35 11.23 0.13
CA ILE A 16 -0.44 11.69 -0.93
C ILE A 16 -1.24 12.06 -2.18
N ALA A 17 -2.14 11.18 -2.64
CA ALA A 17 -3.02 11.45 -3.78
C ALA A 17 -3.85 12.72 -3.58
N PHE A 18 -4.41 12.90 -2.38
CA PHE A 18 -5.16 14.12 -2.03
C PHE A 18 -4.29 15.38 -2.13
N ALA A 19 -3.04 15.34 -1.64
CA ALA A 19 -2.13 16.48 -1.72
C ALA A 19 -1.83 16.88 -3.17
N PHE A 20 -1.55 15.90 -4.04
CA PHE A 20 -1.34 16.17 -5.47
C PHE A 20 -2.59 16.72 -6.15
N LEU A 21 -3.77 16.16 -5.84
CA LEU A 21 -5.04 16.62 -6.39
C LEU A 21 -5.36 18.05 -5.94
N ALA A 22 -5.20 18.35 -4.65
CA ALA A 22 -5.42 19.68 -4.10
C ALA A 22 -4.49 20.71 -4.74
N LEU A 23 -3.20 20.37 -4.89
CA LEU A 23 -2.24 21.24 -5.57
C LEU A 23 -2.63 21.48 -7.03
N ALA A 24 -3.06 20.44 -7.75
CA ALA A 24 -3.49 20.58 -9.13
C ALA A 24 -4.73 21.48 -9.26
N ILE A 25 -5.71 21.35 -8.37
CA ILE A 25 -6.90 22.22 -8.35
C ILE A 25 -6.50 23.68 -8.10
N VAL A 26 -5.59 23.93 -7.16
CA VAL A 26 -5.09 25.29 -6.88
C VAL A 26 -4.39 25.87 -8.10
N LEU A 27 -3.51 25.11 -8.77
CA LEU A 27 -2.81 25.58 -9.96
C LEU A 27 -3.76 25.81 -11.15
N LEU A 28 -4.79 24.98 -11.32
CA LEU A 28 -5.85 25.23 -12.30
C LEU A 28 -6.57 26.54 -11.99
N ALA A 29 -6.97 26.76 -10.75
CA ALA A 29 -7.69 27.97 -10.35
C ALA A 29 -6.85 29.23 -10.62
N ILE A 30 -5.56 29.22 -10.22
CA ILE A 30 -4.63 30.33 -10.45
C ILE A 30 -4.39 30.53 -11.96
N GLY A 31 -4.18 29.45 -12.71
CA GLY A 31 -3.94 29.51 -14.15
C GLY A 31 -5.13 30.08 -14.92
N VAL A 32 -6.35 29.63 -14.60
CA VAL A 32 -7.59 30.19 -15.17
C VAL A 32 -7.71 31.67 -14.80
N LEU A 33 -7.55 32.01 -13.53
CA LEU A 33 -7.72 33.39 -13.05
C LEU A 33 -6.72 34.35 -13.71
N ALA A 34 -5.45 33.93 -13.87
CA ALA A 34 -4.43 34.69 -14.58
C ALA A 34 -4.83 35.00 -16.03
N VAL A 35 -5.32 34.01 -16.78
CA VAL A 35 -5.76 34.21 -18.16
C VAL A 35 -7.01 35.09 -18.23
N THR A 36 -7.97 34.89 -17.33
CA THR A 36 -9.25 35.62 -17.37
C THR A 36 -9.16 37.06 -16.87
N VAL A 37 -8.26 37.36 -15.92
CA VAL A 37 -8.15 38.68 -15.28
C VAL A 37 -7.08 39.54 -15.94
N VAL A 38 -5.93 38.95 -16.28
CA VAL A 38 -4.75 39.69 -16.78
C VAL A 38 -4.66 39.64 -18.31
N GLY A 39 -5.40 38.73 -18.97
CA GLY A 39 -5.44 38.65 -20.42
C GLY A 39 -4.13 38.17 -21.05
N SER A 40 -3.77 38.73 -22.22
CA SER A 40 -2.62 38.27 -23.01
C SER A 40 -1.28 38.38 -22.28
N ASP A 41 -1.15 39.32 -21.35
CA ASP A 41 0.10 39.59 -20.64
C ASP A 41 0.50 38.46 -19.68
N ALA A 42 -0.48 37.67 -19.23
CA ALA A 42 -0.26 36.48 -18.41
C ALA A 42 -0.42 35.17 -19.20
N ALA A 43 -0.62 35.20 -20.51
CA ALA A 43 -0.95 34.01 -21.29
C ALA A 43 0.09 32.88 -21.13
N ASN A 44 1.38 33.20 -21.20
CA ASN A 44 2.45 32.20 -21.05
C ASN A 44 2.49 31.59 -19.64
N GLY A 45 2.34 32.42 -18.59
CA GLY A 45 2.32 31.95 -17.21
C GLY A 45 1.07 31.13 -16.90
N GLY A 46 -0.10 31.60 -17.34
CA GLY A 46 -1.37 30.89 -17.21
C GLY A 46 -1.36 29.54 -17.92
N VAL A 47 -0.88 29.49 -19.17
CA VAL A 47 -0.75 28.22 -19.91
C VAL A 47 0.24 27.27 -19.23
N ALA A 48 1.37 27.76 -18.73
CA ALA A 48 2.31 26.92 -17.98
C ALA A 48 1.69 26.33 -16.71
N LEU A 49 0.94 27.13 -15.94
CA LEU A 49 0.23 26.66 -14.75
C LEU A 49 -0.83 25.61 -15.08
N LEU A 50 -1.61 25.84 -16.15
CA LEU A 50 -2.61 24.88 -16.64
C LEU A 50 -1.95 23.57 -17.09
N ALA A 51 -0.80 23.63 -17.77
CA ALA A 51 -0.05 22.45 -18.19
C ALA A 51 0.47 21.65 -16.99
N ILE A 52 1.07 22.30 -16.00
CA ILE A 52 1.54 21.66 -14.76
C ILE A 52 0.36 21.02 -14.02
N ALA A 53 -0.74 21.74 -13.88
CA ALA A 53 -1.92 21.25 -13.17
C ALA A 53 -2.53 20.02 -13.86
N THR A 54 -2.61 20.05 -15.19
CA THR A 54 -3.07 18.90 -16.00
C THR A 54 -2.13 17.71 -15.84
N PHE A 55 -0.82 17.94 -15.87
CA PHE A 55 0.16 16.90 -15.61
C PHE A 55 -0.03 16.28 -14.22
N LEU A 56 -0.19 17.10 -13.16
CA LEU A 56 -0.40 16.60 -11.81
C LEU A 56 -1.70 15.81 -11.67
N LEU A 57 -2.78 16.22 -12.35
CA LEU A 57 -4.04 15.47 -12.39
C LEU A 57 -3.86 14.10 -13.02
N VAL A 58 -3.28 14.05 -14.23
CA VAL A 58 -3.06 12.81 -14.96
C VAL A 58 -2.10 11.89 -14.20
N PHE A 59 -1.01 12.45 -13.68
CA PHE A 59 -0.06 11.74 -12.82
C PHE A 59 -0.76 11.15 -11.59
N SER A 60 -1.62 11.93 -10.93
CA SER A 60 -2.33 11.47 -9.74
C SER A 60 -3.23 10.27 -10.04
N VAL A 61 -3.98 10.35 -11.15
CA VAL A 61 -4.86 9.27 -11.59
C VAL A 61 -4.06 8.03 -11.96
N LEU A 62 -3.03 8.17 -12.81
CA LEU A 62 -2.28 7.02 -13.31
C LEU A 62 -1.46 6.32 -12.24
N VAL A 63 -0.92 7.07 -11.26
CA VAL A 63 -0.04 6.51 -10.22
C VAL A 63 -0.82 6.05 -9.00
N PHE A 64 -1.73 6.89 -8.47
CA PHE A 64 -2.36 6.59 -7.19
C PHE A 64 -3.63 5.75 -7.33
N LEU A 65 -4.41 5.86 -8.40
CA LEU A 65 -5.63 5.06 -8.54
C LEU A 65 -5.34 3.55 -8.49
N PRO A 66 -4.34 3.01 -9.22
CA PRO A 66 -4.00 1.59 -9.11
C PRO A 66 -3.47 1.20 -7.73
N ARG A 67 -2.69 2.08 -7.08
CA ARG A 67 -2.16 1.84 -5.73
C ARG A 67 -3.28 1.77 -4.70
N LEU A 68 -4.21 2.73 -4.74
CA LEU A 68 -5.39 2.78 -3.88
C LEU A 68 -6.30 1.57 -4.08
N ALA A 69 -6.52 1.15 -5.33
CA ALA A 69 -7.31 -0.04 -5.63
C ALA A 69 -6.66 -1.34 -5.10
N ARG A 70 -5.33 -1.42 -5.12
CA ARG A 70 -4.58 -2.60 -4.68
C ARG A 70 -4.34 -2.66 -3.18
N ARG A 71 -4.01 -1.52 -2.55
CA ARG A 71 -3.51 -1.42 -1.17
C ARG A 71 -4.45 -0.68 -0.21
N GLY A 72 -5.46 0.03 -0.72
CA GLY A 72 -6.29 0.94 0.07
C GLY A 72 -5.62 2.30 0.29
N ALA A 73 -6.31 3.20 1.01
CA ALA A 73 -5.83 4.56 1.26
C ALA A 73 -4.62 4.62 2.19
N ALA A 74 -4.59 3.73 3.18
CA ALA A 74 -3.47 3.54 4.09
C ALA A 74 -3.14 2.06 4.15
N SER A 75 -1.85 1.74 4.18
CA SER A 75 -1.37 0.38 4.21
C SER A 75 -0.07 0.24 4.98
N PHE A 76 0.13 -0.92 5.58
CA PHE A 76 1.41 -1.35 6.12
C PHE A 76 1.93 -2.51 5.26
N SER A 77 3.22 -2.52 4.93
CA SER A 77 3.84 -3.59 4.15
C SER A 77 5.08 -4.13 4.83
N VAL A 78 5.25 -5.44 4.83
CA VAL A 78 6.50 -6.11 5.24
C VAL A 78 6.94 -7.06 4.13
N TYR A 79 8.26 -7.20 3.97
CA TYR A 79 8.87 -8.09 2.98
C TYR A 79 9.47 -9.30 3.68
N SER A 80 9.17 -10.49 3.19
CA SER A 80 9.68 -11.74 3.71
C SER A 80 10.34 -12.57 2.61
N ARG A 81 11.34 -13.36 3.00
CA ARG A 81 11.98 -14.38 2.15
C ARG A 81 11.16 -15.67 2.05
N ARG A 82 10.11 -15.80 2.86
CA ARG A 82 9.20 -16.95 2.83
C ARG A 82 8.38 -16.98 1.54
N SER A 83 7.94 -18.16 1.15
CA SER A 83 7.05 -18.33 0.01
C SER A 83 5.68 -17.68 0.27
N VAL A 84 4.88 -17.48 -0.79
CA VAL A 84 3.51 -16.97 -0.66
C VAL A 84 2.68 -17.87 0.26
N ASP A 85 2.80 -19.19 0.16
CA ASP A 85 2.03 -20.14 0.96
C ASP A 85 2.42 -20.09 2.45
N GLU A 86 3.71 -19.96 2.73
CA GLU A 86 4.21 -19.79 4.11
C GLU A 86 3.77 -18.45 4.71
N ALA A 87 3.79 -17.37 3.93
CA ALA A 87 3.31 -16.07 4.36
C ALA A 87 1.79 -16.08 4.61
N VAL A 88 1.01 -16.73 3.74
CA VAL A 88 -0.43 -16.96 3.94
C VAL A 88 -0.68 -17.72 5.23
N LYS A 89 0.07 -18.80 5.47
CA LYS A 89 -0.02 -19.58 6.71
C LYS A 89 0.26 -18.72 7.95
N ALA A 90 1.33 -17.93 7.94
CA ALA A 90 1.66 -17.04 9.06
C ALA A 90 0.54 -16.01 9.35
N VAL A 91 -0.07 -15.43 8.31
CA VAL A 91 -1.19 -14.48 8.47
C VAL A 91 -2.45 -15.17 8.97
N ARG A 92 -2.75 -16.38 8.47
CA ARG A 92 -3.89 -17.16 8.96
C ARG A 92 -3.75 -17.52 10.43
N GLU A 93 -2.59 -18.04 10.83
CA GLU A 93 -2.32 -18.42 12.22
C GLU A 93 -2.35 -17.20 13.17
N ALA A 94 -2.01 -16.00 12.67
CA ALA A 94 -2.16 -14.76 13.44
C ALA A 94 -3.63 -14.40 13.67
N PHE A 95 -4.50 -14.56 12.66
CA PHE A 95 -5.94 -14.41 12.84
C PHE A 95 -6.52 -15.48 13.78
N GLU A 96 -6.14 -16.75 13.60
CA GLU A 96 -6.61 -17.86 14.43
C GLU A 96 -6.23 -17.65 15.91
N ALA A 97 -5.01 -17.18 16.20
CA ALA A 97 -4.58 -16.84 17.57
C ALA A 97 -5.31 -15.62 18.15
N SER A 98 -5.84 -14.73 17.32
CA SER A 98 -6.75 -13.66 17.75
C SER A 98 -8.20 -14.11 17.96
N GLY A 99 -8.47 -15.42 17.85
CA GLY A 99 -9.81 -16.00 17.98
C GLY A 99 -10.71 -15.71 16.78
N ARG A 100 -10.13 -15.49 15.60
CA ARG A 100 -10.86 -15.16 14.36
C ARG A 100 -10.74 -16.29 13.35
N THR A 101 -11.75 -16.43 12.50
CA THR A 101 -11.74 -17.41 11.40
C THR A 101 -11.28 -16.73 10.10
N PRO A 102 -10.07 -17.01 9.62
CA PRO A 102 -9.58 -16.40 8.39
C PRO A 102 -10.24 -17.02 7.14
N ARG A 103 -10.45 -16.19 6.13
CA ARG A 103 -10.83 -16.58 4.77
C ARG A 103 -9.70 -16.18 3.83
N VAL A 104 -9.36 -17.08 2.89
CA VAL A 104 -8.31 -16.83 1.89
C VAL A 104 -8.93 -16.82 0.51
N ASP A 105 -8.84 -15.69 -0.16
CA ASP A 105 -9.28 -15.50 -1.53
C ASP A 105 -8.09 -15.48 -2.48
N ILE A 106 -8.26 -16.13 -3.64
CA ILE A 106 -7.29 -16.13 -4.72
C ILE A 106 -7.64 -15.02 -5.70
N VAL A 107 -6.75 -14.05 -5.86
CA VAL A 107 -6.94 -12.98 -6.83
C VAL A 107 -6.56 -13.47 -8.21
N LYS A 108 -7.48 -13.34 -9.17
CA LYS A 108 -7.24 -13.70 -10.57
C LYS A 108 -6.03 -12.94 -11.11
N SER A 109 -5.01 -13.69 -11.53
CA SER A 109 -3.75 -13.17 -12.06
C SER A 109 -3.24 -14.08 -13.18
N ARG A 110 -2.39 -13.53 -14.06
CA ARG A 110 -1.67 -14.30 -15.09
C ARG A 110 -0.31 -14.84 -14.58
N SER A 111 0.06 -14.52 -13.34
CA SER A 111 1.29 -15.00 -12.72
C SER A 111 1.12 -16.43 -12.21
N ASP A 112 2.18 -17.22 -12.27
CA ASP A 112 2.27 -18.56 -11.68
C ASP A 112 2.12 -18.55 -10.15
N HIS A 113 2.35 -17.38 -9.53
CA HIS A 113 2.12 -17.14 -8.10
C HIS A 113 1.02 -16.07 -7.92
N PRO A 114 -0.26 -16.44 -8.10
CA PRO A 114 -1.35 -15.48 -8.02
C PRO A 114 -1.45 -14.89 -6.61
N PRO A 115 -1.70 -13.58 -6.46
CA PRO A 115 -1.86 -12.94 -5.16
C PRO A 115 -2.95 -13.60 -4.32
N ARG A 116 -2.74 -13.63 -3.01
CA ARG A 116 -3.68 -14.15 -2.02
C ARG A 116 -4.16 -13.00 -1.15
N VAL A 117 -5.43 -13.05 -0.78
CA VAL A 117 -6.03 -12.07 0.13
C VAL A 117 -6.56 -12.83 1.34
N VAL A 118 -6.05 -12.51 2.51
CA VAL A 118 -6.52 -13.06 3.79
C VAL A 118 -7.34 -11.99 4.49
N THR A 119 -8.58 -12.35 4.85
CA THR A 119 -9.51 -11.53 5.62
C THR A 119 -10.06 -12.34 6.78
N ALA A 120 -10.68 -11.69 7.76
CA ALA A 120 -11.43 -12.37 8.81
C ALA A 120 -12.71 -11.61 9.12
N GLU A 121 -13.76 -12.34 9.48
CA GLU A 121 -15.05 -11.73 9.82
C GLU A 121 -14.94 -10.89 11.10
N GLY A 122 -15.56 -9.70 11.09
CA GLY A 122 -15.50 -8.76 12.21
C GLY A 122 -14.18 -7.99 12.35
N VAL A 123 -13.21 -8.18 11.45
CA VAL A 123 -11.92 -7.44 11.45
C VAL A 123 -11.81 -6.61 10.18
N GLN A 124 -11.47 -5.32 10.32
CA GLN A 124 -11.31 -4.41 9.17
C GLN A 124 -10.00 -4.64 8.40
N ALA A 125 -9.00 -5.25 9.03
CA ALA A 125 -7.72 -5.52 8.41
C ALA A 125 -7.86 -6.56 7.28
N ARG A 126 -7.30 -6.22 6.12
CA ARG A 126 -7.20 -7.11 4.96
C ARG A 126 -5.73 -7.27 4.60
N PHE A 127 -5.25 -8.51 4.52
CA PHE A 127 -3.88 -8.79 4.13
C PHE A 127 -3.83 -9.26 2.67
N ARG A 128 -3.09 -8.56 1.83
CA ARG A 128 -2.78 -8.98 0.48
C ARG A 128 -1.34 -9.48 0.44
N ILE A 129 -1.14 -10.67 -0.09
CA ILE A 129 0.14 -11.38 -0.11
C ILE A 129 0.49 -11.69 -1.55
N GLU A 130 1.66 -11.25 -1.99
CA GLU A 130 2.07 -11.38 -3.39
C GLU A 130 3.58 -11.41 -3.56
N VAL A 131 4.02 -12.05 -4.64
CA VAL A 131 5.42 -12.02 -5.05
C VAL A 131 5.76 -10.62 -5.57
N THR A 132 6.91 -10.12 -5.14
CA THR A 132 7.46 -8.83 -5.56
C THR A 132 8.98 -8.90 -5.67
N ARG A 133 9.56 -7.85 -6.25
CA ARG A 133 10.99 -7.58 -6.17
C ARG A 133 11.21 -6.57 -5.05
N HIS A 134 12.12 -6.84 -4.13
CA HIS A 134 12.36 -5.94 -3.00
C HIS A 134 12.81 -4.55 -3.50
N PRO A 135 12.21 -3.44 -3.03
CA PRO A 135 12.53 -2.10 -3.55
C PRO A 135 13.99 -1.70 -3.37
N ALA A 136 14.65 -2.20 -2.32
CA ALA A 136 16.09 -1.98 -2.08
C ALA A 136 17.03 -2.92 -2.89
N GLY A 137 16.49 -3.79 -3.74
CA GLY A 137 17.25 -4.75 -4.54
C GLY A 137 17.28 -4.36 -6.01
N ALA A 138 18.11 -3.39 -6.39
CA ALA A 138 18.41 -3.11 -7.79
C ALA A 138 19.33 -4.17 -8.42
N GLU A 139 19.96 -5.04 -7.60
CA GLU A 139 20.87 -6.08 -8.05
C GLU A 139 20.22 -7.46 -7.93
N GLY A 140 19.61 -7.95 -9.01
CA GLY A 140 19.42 -9.38 -9.32
C GLY A 140 18.82 -10.32 -8.27
N GLY A 141 18.21 -9.80 -7.21
CA GLY A 141 17.85 -10.56 -6.02
C GLY A 141 16.57 -11.39 -6.19
N SER A 142 16.66 -12.65 -5.79
CA SER A 142 15.57 -13.62 -5.56
C SER A 142 14.21 -12.99 -5.23
N GLU A 143 13.13 -13.58 -5.74
CA GLU A 143 11.74 -13.21 -5.43
C GLU A 143 11.51 -13.05 -3.91
N TRP A 144 10.82 -11.97 -3.54
CA TRP A 144 10.38 -11.71 -2.17
C TRP A 144 8.86 -11.82 -2.11
N THR A 145 8.34 -12.19 -0.96
CA THR A 145 6.90 -12.09 -0.68
C THR A 145 6.63 -10.80 0.07
N GLU A 146 5.79 -9.94 -0.50
CA GLU A 146 5.25 -8.77 0.19
C GLU A 146 3.91 -9.11 0.83
N ILE A 147 3.77 -8.74 2.09
CA ILE A 147 2.53 -8.82 2.84
C ILE A 147 2.07 -7.39 3.10
N VAL A 148 0.95 -7.01 2.49
CA VAL A 148 0.35 -5.69 2.61
C VAL A 148 -0.91 -5.79 3.46
N GLU A 149 -0.90 -5.17 4.63
CA GLU A 149 -2.11 -4.90 5.40
C GLU A 149 -2.76 -3.62 4.91
N SER A 150 -3.96 -3.73 4.34
CA SER A 150 -4.86 -2.60 4.14
C SER A 150 -5.65 -2.37 5.43
N SER A 151 -5.35 -1.28 6.13
CA SER A 151 -6.08 -0.86 7.33
C SER A 151 -6.29 0.63 7.32
N ALA A 152 -7.50 1.07 7.67
CA ALA A 152 -7.85 2.48 7.77
C ALA A 152 -7.19 3.15 9.00
N SER A 153 -6.71 2.38 9.99
CA SER A 153 -6.16 2.93 11.23
C SER A 153 -4.69 2.59 11.39
N ARG A 154 -3.87 3.65 11.52
CA ARG A 154 -2.44 3.53 11.82
C ARG A 154 -2.21 3.01 13.25
N ASP A 155 -3.05 3.50 14.17
CA ASP A 155 -2.83 3.42 15.62
C ASP A 155 -3.81 2.45 16.33
N GLY A 156 -4.57 1.65 15.57
CA GLY A 156 -5.45 0.64 16.16
C GLY A 156 -4.65 -0.43 16.89
N ALA A 157 -4.87 -0.58 18.20
CA ALA A 157 -4.19 -1.57 19.03
C ALA A 157 -4.35 -3.00 18.49
N GLU A 158 -5.54 -3.35 17.98
CA GLU A 158 -5.82 -4.65 17.36
C GLU A 158 -4.98 -4.88 16.09
N ALA A 159 -4.84 -3.86 15.23
CA ALA A 159 -4.04 -3.93 14.01
C ALA A 159 -2.54 -4.05 14.33
N GLN A 160 -2.06 -3.31 15.34
CA GLN A 160 -0.68 -3.44 15.82
C GLN A 160 -0.38 -4.83 16.39
N ALA A 161 -1.31 -5.38 17.18
CA ALA A 161 -1.18 -6.73 17.73
C ALA A 161 -1.13 -7.79 16.61
N LEU A 162 -2.01 -7.67 15.60
CA LEU A 162 -1.99 -8.55 14.42
C LEU A 162 -0.66 -8.46 13.67
N ARG A 163 -0.15 -7.25 13.39
CA ARG A 163 1.16 -7.06 12.75
C ARG A 163 2.29 -7.73 13.53
N LYS A 164 2.30 -7.59 14.86
CA LYS A 164 3.28 -8.24 15.73
C LYS A 164 3.21 -9.76 15.62
N MET A 165 2.01 -10.34 15.73
CA MET A 165 1.79 -11.78 15.61
C MET A 165 2.19 -12.34 14.25
N VAL A 166 1.97 -11.59 13.17
CA VAL A 166 2.42 -11.94 11.82
C VAL A 166 3.95 -11.91 11.75
N THR A 167 4.59 -10.84 12.23
CA THR A 167 6.06 -10.74 12.25
C THR A 167 6.70 -11.89 13.03
N GLU A 168 6.19 -12.22 14.21
CA GLU A 168 6.70 -13.33 15.04
C GLU A 168 6.65 -14.67 14.29
N ARG A 169 5.54 -14.96 13.61
CA ARG A 169 5.39 -16.21 12.82
C ARG A 169 6.28 -16.23 11.58
N LEU A 170 6.45 -15.10 10.91
CA LEU A 170 7.37 -14.98 9.78
C LEU A 170 8.83 -15.18 10.22
N ALA A 171 9.18 -14.76 11.44
CA ALA A 171 10.50 -15.00 12.03
C ALA A 171 10.72 -16.45 12.50
N GLY A 172 9.66 -17.28 12.55
CA GLY A 172 9.73 -18.67 12.99
C GLY A 172 9.38 -18.90 14.45
N GLY A 173 8.73 -17.93 15.10
CA GLY A 173 8.12 -18.14 16.42
C GLY A 173 6.99 -19.15 16.33
N SER A 174 7.08 -20.23 17.11
CA SER A 174 5.95 -21.12 17.36
C SER A 174 4.81 -20.37 18.07
N PRO A 175 3.54 -20.78 17.90
CA PRO A 175 2.45 -20.23 18.71
C PRO A 175 2.78 -20.39 20.20
N PRO A 176 2.35 -19.47 21.09
CA PRO A 176 2.41 -19.75 22.51
C PRO A 176 1.56 -21.00 22.78
N ASP A 177 2.19 -22.00 23.39
CA ASP A 177 1.52 -23.23 23.82
C ASP A 177 0.31 -22.86 24.68
N GLY A 178 -0.88 -23.30 24.25
CA GLY A 178 -2.12 -23.24 25.02
C GLY A 178 -2.43 -24.61 25.62
#